data_AF-A0A8S9X6K9-F1
#
_entry.id   AF-A0A8S9X6K9-F1
#
_cell.length_a   1.000
_cell.length_b   1.000
_cell.length_c   1.000
_cell.angle_alpha   90.00
_cell.angle_beta   90.00
_cell.angle_gamma   90.00
#
_symmetry.space_group_name_H-M   'P 1'
#
loop_
_entity.id
_entity.type
_entity.pdbx_description
1 polymer ?
#
loop_
_entity_poly.entity_id
_entity_poly.type
_entity_poly.pdbx_seq_one_letter_code
_entity_poly.pdbx_strand_id
1 'polypeptide(L)'
;MSETDVVCVQKKRGANFSPEERRQLIKLANEFSDIIENKKTDGVSIREKNRAWALIEEKYNATEKGPYRDAKALKMKYEGVKKELRKKENEWRVTGDGSSTSYEAAMPDEEIILRDKIALSVRGLQHEEGDDEVDDDRGINPSFLEMEVVEDKSGEIKVDWSSLQHRKFQTQKAPALRANSTFCTSSPTPIAIEPRATTSHRPEEPGNSGRRPVFRKKRIVRSSAGKLEELVTRKLAIAGIKREIALKKSRLLDIKIREAEARASEADLRLILAEKKLAAHQVRETEN
;
A
#
# COMPACT_ATOMS: atom_id res chain seq x y z
N MET A 1 38.68 -5.84 -25.71
CA MET A 1 37.30 -5.85 -25.22
C MET A 1 37.38 -5.53 -23.74
N SER A 2 36.93 -4.33 -23.36
CA SER A 2 37.12 -3.76 -22.03
C SER A 2 36.17 -4.38 -21.02
N GLU A 3 36.76 -4.93 -19.96
CA GLU A 3 36.13 -5.51 -18.77
C GLU A 3 35.56 -4.35 -17.92
N THR A 4 34.25 -4.35 -17.70
CA THR A 4 33.61 -3.35 -16.84
C THR A 4 33.47 -3.91 -15.44
N ASP A 5 34.33 -3.44 -14.53
CA ASP A 5 34.22 -3.71 -13.10
C ASP A 5 32.92 -3.14 -12.54
N VAL A 6 32.08 -4.02 -12.00
CA VAL A 6 30.89 -3.63 -11.23
C VAL A 6 31.36 -3.18 -9.86
N VAL A 7 31.56 -1.87 -9.70
CA VAL A 7 31.83 -1.26 -8.40
C VAL A 7 30.57 -1.38 -7.53
N CYS A 8 30.63 -2.26 -6.53
CA CYS A 8 29.63 -2.31 -5.47
C CYS A 8 29.79 -1.07 -4.59
N VAL A 9 29.06 -0.01 -4.92
CA VAL A 9 29.04 1.21 -4.09
C VAL A 9 28.40 0.87 -2.74
N GLN A 10 29.22 0.66 -1.70
CA GLN A 10 28.73 0.66 -0.32
C GLN A 10 28.03 2.00 -0.06
N LYS A 11 26.71 1.97 0.11
CA LYS A 11 25.95 3.14 0.56
C LYS A 11 26.49 3.56 1.93
N LYS A 12 27.11 4.75 1.98
CA LYS A 12 27.45 5.40 3.25
C LYS A 12 26.18 5.46 4.10
N ARG A 13 26.27 5.00 5.36
CA ARG A 13 25.16 5.10 6.31
C ARG A 13 24.81 6.58 6.45
N GLY A 14 23.53 6.92 6.26
CA GLY A 14 23.06 8.30 6.42
C GLY A 14 23.22 8.76 7.88
N ALA A 15 23.32 10.07 8.10
CA ALA A 15 23.35 10.64 9.44
C ALA A 15 22.07 10.23 10.21
N ASN A 16 22.19 9.98 11.51
CA ASN A 16 21.03 9.69 12.36
C ASN A 16 20.09 10.92 12.42
N PHE A 17 18.83 10.69 12.78
CA PHE A 17 17.87 11.75 13.04
C PHE A 17 17.96 12.17 14.51
N SER A 18 18.18 13.46 14.76
CA SER A 18 18.06 14.12 16.05
C SER A 18 16.61 14.07 16.56
N PRO A 19 16.37 14.15 17.88
CA PRO A 19 15.03 14.31 18.44
C PRO A 19 14.29 15.54 17.89
N GLU A 20 14.99 16.65 17.62
CA GLU A 20 14.39 17.85 17.04
C GLU A 20 13.98 17.64 15.59
N GLU A 21 14.89 17.09 14.79
CA GLU A 21 14.63 16.68 13.39
C GLU A 21 13.42 15.72 13.31
N ARG A 22 13.26 14.84 14.31
CA ARG A 22 12.13 13.92 14.42
C ARG A 22 10.83 14.67 14.71
N ARG A 23 10.79 15.56 15.70
CA ARG A 23 9.60 16.39 16.01
C ARG A 23 9.15 17.19 14.80
N GLN A 24 10.08 17.87 14.14
CA GLN A 24 9.79 18.69 12.97
C GLN A 24 9.25 17.86 11.80
N LEU A 25 9.80 16.67 11.56
CA LEU A 25 9.28 15.75 10.55
C LEU A 25 7.82 15.36 10.85
N ILE A 26 7.51 15.03 12.10
CA ILE A 26 6.16 14.59 12.49
C ILE A 26 5.17 15.76 12.38
N LYS A 27 5.59 16.96 12.78
CA LYS A 27 4.81 18.20 12.61
C LYS A 27 4.39 18.41 11.16
N LEU A 28 5.37 18.39 10.24
CA LEU A 28 5.11 18.54 8.81
C LEU A 28 4.25 17.40 8.24
N ALA A 29 4.51 16.16 8.65
CA ALA A 29 3.73 15.00 8.19
C ALA A 29 2.26 15.07 8.67
N ASN A 30 2.03 15.61 9.87
CA ASN A 30 0.70 15.83 10.41
C ASN A 30 -0.11 16.84 9.58
N GLU A 31 0.51 17.84 8.94
CA GLU A 31 -0.18 18.76 8.02
C GLU A 31 -0.72 18.05 6.77
N PHE A 32 -0.06 16.97 6.33
CA PHE A 32 -0.42 16.21 5.13
C PHE A 32 -1.03 14.84 5.46
N SER A 33 -1.54 14.65 6.68
CA SER A 33 -2.01 13.34 7.18
C SER A 33 -3.07 12.72 6.28
N ASP A 34 -3.98 13.52 5.75
CA ASP A 34 -5.14 13.06 4.97
C ASP A 34 -4.72 12.40 3.66
N ILE A 35 -3.55 12.80 3.13
CA ILE A 35 -2.99 12.25 1.90
C ILE A 35 -2.08 11.06 2.22
N ILE A 36 -1.22 11.19 3.24
CA ILE A 36 -0.19 10.18 3.57
C ILE A 36 -0.81 8.93 4.20
N GLU A 37 -1.75 9.09 5.13
CA GLU A 37 -2.40 7.98 5.86
C GLU A 37 -3.62 7.42 5.13
N ASN A 38 -3.96 7.96 3.95
CA ASN A 38 -4.99 7.41 3.10
C ASN A 38 -4.69 5.94 2.76
N LYS A 39 -5.66 5.04 2.93
CA LYS A 39 -5.49 3.60 2.64
C LYS A 39 -5.62 3.24 1.15
N LYS A 40 -6.05 4.17 0.29
CA LYS A 40 -6.20 3.93 -1.16
C LYS A 40 -4.86 3.62 -1.84
N THR A 41 -4.86 2.61 -2.71
CA THR A 41 -3.68 2.09 -3.45
C THR A 41 -3.71 2.38 -4.95
N ASP A 42 -4.59 3.28 -5.39
CA ASP A 42 -4.74 3.65 -6.80
C ASP A 42 -3.50 4.38 -7.35
N GLY A 43 -3.27 4.31 -8.66
CA GLY A 43 -2.16 5.03 -9.30
C GLY A 43 -2.24 6.55 -9.13
N VAL A 44 -3.44 7.11 -8.91
CA VAL A 44 -3.63 8.53 -8.57
C VAL A 44 -3.18 8.80 -7.14
N SER A 45 -3.67 8.04 -6.15
CA SER A 45 -3.34 8.23 -4.74
C SER A 45 -1.85 7.98 -4.45
N ILE A 46 -1.20 7.05 -5.16
CA ILE A 46 0.25 6.83 -5.05
C ILE A 46 1.01 8.08 -5.53
N ARG A 47 0.61 8.70 -6.64
CA ARG A 47 1.25 9.93 -7.14
C ARG A 47 1.01 11.11 -6.19
N GLU A 48 -0.18 11.23 -5.64
CA GLU A 48 -0.50 12.26 -4.63
C GLU A 48 0.33 12.10 -3.37
N LYS A 49 0.47 10.87 -2.84
CA LYS A 49 1.36 10.57 -1.71
C LYS A 49 2.80 10.93 -2.03
N ASN A 50 3.31 10.55 -3.21
CA ASN A 50 4.68 10.89 -3.60
C ASN A 50 4.88 12.40 -3.72
N ARG A 51 3.88 13.14 -4.22
CA ARG A 51 3.90 14.60 -4.27
C ARG A 51 3.89 15.22 -2.88
N ALA A 52 3.07 14.69 -1.97
CA ALA A 52 3.04 15.15 -0.57
C ALA A 52 4.41 14.96 0.09
N TRP A 53 5.06 13.80 -0.11
CA TRP A 53 6.41 13.57 0.40
C TRP A 53 7.47 14.52 -0.19
N ALA A 54 7.37 14.87 -1.47
CA ALA A 54 8.26 15.87 -2.09
C ALA A 54 8.05 17.28 -1.50
N LEU A 55 6.80 17.67 -1.20
CA LEU A 55 6.51 18.94 -0.54
C LEU A 55 7.03 18.97 0.90
N ILE A 56 6.93 17.84 1.62
CA ILE A 56 7.48 17.71 2.98
C ILE A 56 9.00 17.81 2.95
N GLU A 57 9.65 17.15 1.99
CA GLU A 57 11.08 17.27 1.76
C GLU A 57 11.51 18.73 1.53
N GLU A 58 10.81 19.44 0.66
CA GLU A 58 11.08 20.86 0.40
C GLU A 58 10.92 21.71 1.67
N LYS A 59 9.78 21.60 2.36
CA LYS A 59 9.51 22.34 3.61
C LYS A 59 10.52 21.99 4.71
N TYR A 60 10.86 20.72 4.85
CA TYR A 60 11.77 20.22 5.87
C TYR A 60 13.17 20.78 5.66
N ASN A 61 13.71 20.63 4.44
CA ASN A 61 15.03 21.13 4.09
C ASN A 61 15.11 22.66 4.05
N ALA A 62 13.99 23.37 3.86
CA ALA A 62 13.93 24.83 3.95
C ALA A 62 13.89 25.34 5.40
N THR A 63 13.32 24.55 6.32
CA THR A 63 13.15 24.96 7.73
C THR A 63 14.35 24.53 8.59
N GLU A 64 14.87 23.33 8.37
CA GLU A 64 15.90 22.71 9.19
C GLU A 64 17.30 23.19 8.77
N LYS A 65 18.12 23.63 9.74
CA LYS A 65 19.55 23.91 9.52
C LYS A 65 20.34 22.61 9.64
N GLY A 66 20.10 21.66 8.75
CA GLY A 66 20.63 20.30 8.82
C GLY A 66 21.13 19.75 7.48
N PRO A 67 21.66 18.51 7.47
CA PRO A 67 22.01 17.84 6.23
C PRO A 67 20.74 17.55 5.41
N TYR A 68 20.83 17.76 4.09
CA TYR A 68 19.72 17.50 3.18
C TYR A 68 19.19 16.06 3.32
N ARG A 69 17.88 15.92 3.48
CA ARG A 69 17.20 14.63 3.59
C ARG A 69 16.27 14.42 2.40
N ASP A 70 16.48 13.31 1.71
CA ASP A 70 15.61 12.82 0.63
C ASP A 70 14.21 12.48 1.19
N ALA A 71 13.15 12.78 0.44
CA ALA A 71 11.78 12.34 0.71
C ALA A 71 11.68 10.87 1.09
N LYS A 72 12.48 10.00 0.47
CA LYS A 72 12.52 8.56 0.82
C LYS A 72 13.02 8.32 2.25
N ALA A 73 14.05 9.05 2.68
CA ALA A 73 14.61 8.93 4.02
C ALA A 73 13.62 9.43 5.08
N LEU A 74 12.97 10.57 4.82
CA LEU A 74 11.92 11.14 5.67
C LEU A 74 10.75 10.17 5.84
N LYS A 75 10.26 9.61 4.72
CA LYS A 75 9.22 8.59 4.73
C LYS A 75 9.61 7.37 5.56
N MET A 76 10.82 6.85 5.38
CA MET A 76 11.31 5.70 6.14
C MET A 76 11.36 6.01 7.64
N LYS A 77 11.82 7.19 8.04
CA LYS A 77 11.88 7.58 9.44
C LYS A 77 10.47 7.69 10.04
N TYR A 78 9.56 8.34 9.33
CA TYR A 78 8.16 8.48 9.74
C TYR A 78 7.44 7.13 9.89
N GLU A 79 7.62 6.19 8.96
CA GLU A 79 7.10 4.83 9.11
C GLU A 79 7.70 4.10 10.32
N GLY A 80 8.96 4.38 10.65
CA GLY A 80 9.60 3.93 11.89
C GLY A 80 8.89 4.47 13.14
N VAL A 81 8.60 5.77 13.17
CA VAL A 81 7.84 6.41 14.26
C VAL A 81 6.49 5.73 14.46
N LYS A 82 5.73 5.50 13.38
CA LYS A 82 4.43 4.80 13.46
C LYS A 82 4.55 3.39 14.05
N LYS A 83 5.62 2.66 13.72
CA LYS A 83 5.87 1.33 14.29
C LYS A 83 6.20 1.40 15.77
N GLU A 84 7.02 2.36 16.17
CA GLU A 84 7.35 2.60 17.59
C GLU A 84 6.08 2.93 18.40
N LEU A 85 5.20 3.79 17.88
CA LEU A 85 3.92 4.12 18.52
C LEU A 85 3.03 2.88 18.70
N ARG A 86 2.89 2.05 17.66
CA ARG A 86 2.13 0.78 17.74
C ARG A 86 2.73 -0.19 18.75
N LYS A 87 4.07 -0.30 18.79
CA LYS A 87 4.78 -1.18 19.72
C LYS A 87 4.53 -0.75 21.16
N LYS A 88 4.66 0.55 21.44
CA LYS A 88 4.45 1.12 22.76
C LYS A 88 3.02 0.90 23.27
N GLU A 89 2.02 1.06 22.40
CA GLU A 89 0.62 0.76 22.74
C GLU A 89 0.38 -0.73 23.01
N ASN A 90 1.00 -1.61 22.23
CA ASN A 90 0.82 -3.04 22.41
C ASN A 90 1.53 -3.53 23.69
N GLU A 91 2.72 -3.02 23.98
CA GLU A 91 3.41 -3.28 25.25
C GLU A 91 2.54 -2.87 26.43
N TRP A 92 1.89 -1.70 26.36
CA TRP A 92 0.92 -1.24 27.36
C TRP A 92 -0.23 -2.25 27.60
N ARG A 93 -0.78 -2.82 26.53
CA ARG A 93 -1.91 -3.76 26.63
C ARG A 93 -1.55 -5.14 27.15
N VAL A 94 -0.34 -5.61 26.84
CA VAL A 94 0.10 -6.97 27.19
C VAL A 94 0.49 -7.09 28.67
N THR A 95 0.91 -6.00 29.31
CA THR A 95 1.36 -6.05 30.72
C THR A 95 0.23 -6.25 31.72
N GLY A 96 -1.05 -6.13 31.33
CA GLY A 96 -2.20 -6.51 32.18
C GLY A 96 -2.35 -5.76 33.51
N ASP A 97 -1.45 -4.82 33.80
CA ASP A 97 -1.42 -4.04 35.03
C ASP A 97 -1.97 -2.64 34.72
N GLY A 98 -3.17 -2.39 35.23
CA GLY A 98 -3.98 -1.22 34.91
C GLY A 98 -3.29 0.09 35.27
N SER A 99 -3.49 1.08 34.40
CA SER A 99 -3.19 2.50 34.57
C SER A 99 -1.73 2.91 34.83
N SER A 100 -1.06 3.38 33.78
CA SER A 100 -0.02 4.39 33.89
C SER A 100 -0.41 5.57 33.00
N THR A 101 -1.26 6.42 33.55
CA THR A 101 -1.52 7.79 33.06
C THR A 101 -0.26 8.65 32.98
N SER A 102 0.90 8.16 33.45
CA SER A 102 2.19 8.85 33.42
C SER A 102 2.88 8.85 32.04
N TYR A 103 2.47 7.99 31.11
CA TYR A 103 3.18 7.84 29.83
C TYR A 103 2.86 8.95 28.82
N GLU A 104 1.65 9.47 28.84
CA GLU A 104 1.21 10.54 27.93
C GLU A 104 1.96 11.85 28.19
N ALA A 105 2.40 12.08 29.43
CA ALA A 105 3.14 13.26 29.84
C ALA A 105 4.58 13.37 29.25
N ALA A 106 5.13 12.29 28.71
CA ALA A 106 6.51 12.25 28.20
C ALA A 106 6.61 12.20 26.66
N MET A 107 5.48 12.12 25.95
CA MET A 107 5.46 12.08 24.50
C MET A 107 5.42 13.51 23.94
N PRO A 108 6.18 13.83 22.87
CA PRO A 108 6.02 15.12 22.20
C PRO A 108 4.60 15.28 21.65
N ASP A 109 4.05 16.49 21.73
CA ASP A 109 2.70 16.82 21.27
C ASP A 109 2.43 16.36 19.83
N GLU A 110 3.44 16.45 18.95
CA GLU A 110 3.30 16.04 17.55
C GLU A 110 3.11 14.52 17.41
N GLU A 111 3.72 13.72 18.29
CA GLU A 111 3.55 12.27 18.34
C GLU A 111 2.20 11.86 18.91
N ILE A 112 1.64 12.64 19.84
CA ILE A 112 0.29 12.45 20.37
C ILE A 112 -0.73 12.66 19.24
N ILE A 113 -0.62 13.78 18.52
CA ILE A 113 -1.49 14.07 17.36
C ILE A 113 -1.39 12.96 16.32
N LEU A 114 -0.17 12.49 16.03
CA LEU A 114 0.02 11.39 15.10
C LEU A 114 -0.66 10.11 15.59
N ARG A 115 -0.45 9.73 16.86
CA ARG A 115 -1.06 8.54 17.50
C ARG A 115 -2.58 8.56 17.35
N ASP A 116 -3.22 9.70 17.59
CA ASP A 116 -4.67 9.83 17.48
C ASP A 116 -5.16 9.68 16.04
N LYS A 117 -4.45 10.27 15.08
CA LYS A 117 -4.77 10.12 13.64
C LYS A 117 -4.67 8.67 13.15
N ILE A 118 -3.77 7.87 13.73
CA ILE A 118 -3.62 6.44 13.41
C ILE A 118 -4.29 5.51 14.43
N ALA A 119 -5.19 6.03 15.29
CA ALA A 119 -5.73 5.31 16.45
C ALA A 119 -6.32 3.94 16.10
N LEU A 120 -7.08 3.81 15.01
CA LEU A 120 -7.62 2.51 14.56
C LEU A 120 -6.51 1.48 14.26
N SER A 121 -5.36 1.93 13.76
CA SER A 121 -4.20 1.07 13.52
C SER A 121 -3.39 0.76 14.79
N VAL A 122 -3.57 1.54 15.86
CA VAL A 122 -2.79 1.46 17.11
C VAL A 122 -3.57 0.72 18.20
N ARG A 123 -4.83 1.07 18.40
CA ARG A 123 -5.76 0.50 19.40
C ARG A 123 -6.63 -0.63 18.85
N GLY A 124 -6.72 -0.82 17.53
CA GLY A 124 -7.65 -1.82 16.97
C GLY A 124 -9.13 -1.52 17.30
N LEU A 125 -10.02 -2.47 17.01
CA LEU A 125 -11.43 -2.38 17.42
C LEU A 125 -11.52 -2.73 18.91
N GLN A 126 -12.09 -1.83 19.70
CA GLN A 126 -12.46 -2.14 21.07
C GLN A 126 -13.68 -3.08 21.02
N HIS A 127 -13.62 -4.18 21.76
CA HIS A 127 -14.79 -5.02 21.99
C HIS A 127 -15.64 -4.30 23.03
N GLU A 128 -16.87 -3.94 22.69
CA GLU A 128 -17.84 -3.51 23.69
C GLU A 128 -18.05 -4.69 24.64
N GLU A 129 -17.90 -4.46 25.94
CA GLU A 129 -17.85 -5.49 26.97
C GLU A 129 -19.09 -6.41 26.91
N GLY A 130 -18.88 -7.68 27.26
CA GLY A 130 -19.77 -8.81 26.97
C GLY A 130 -21.23 -8.64 27.38
N ASP A 131 -22.10 -9.04 26.45
CA ASP A 131 -23.57 -9.11 26.56
C ASP A 131 -24.03 -10.29 27.44
N ASP A 132 -23.33 -10.55 28.55
CA ASP A 132 -23.62 -11.67 29.46
C ASP A 132 -24.55 -11.26 30.63
N GLU A 133 -25.05 -10.01 30.67
CA GLU A 133 -26.14 -9.62 31.58
C GLU A 133 -27.50 -9.81 30.90
N VAL A 134 -28.02 -11.05 30.97
CA VAL A 134 -29.44 -11.33 30.73
C VAL A 134 -30.26 -10.80 31.90
N ASP A 135 -30.71 -9.55 31.80
CA ASP A 135 -31.81 -9.04 32.63
C ASP A 135 -33.13 -9.71 32.18
N ASP A 136 -33.42 -10.88 32.75
CA ASP A 136 -34.74 -11.53 32.75
C ASP A 136 -35.75 -10.67 33.55
N ASP A 137 -36.28 -9.56 33.00
CA ASP A 137 -37.62 -9.06 33.38
C ASP A 137 -38.10 -7.80 32.63
N ARG A 138 -38.17 -7.82 31.29
CA ARG A 138 -39.00 -6.83 30.57
C ARG A 138 -39.89 -7.51 29.54
N GLY A 139 -41.11 -7.80 29.99
CA GLY A 139 -42.22 -8.26 29.17
C GLY A 139 -42.40 -7.40 27.92
N ILE A 140 -41.95 -7.92 26.78
CA ILE A 140 -42.25 -7.38 25.47
C ILE A 140 -43.65 -7.85 25.10
N ASN A 141 -44.54 -6.88 24.93
CA ASN A 141 -45.90 -7.08 24.46
C ASN A 141 -45.87 -7.71 23.04
N PRO A 142 -46.42 -8.93 22.82
CA PRO A 142 -46.24 -9.69 21.58
C PRO A 142 -47.04 -9.14 20.38
N SER A 143 -47.66 -7.97 20.50
CA SER A 143 -48.53 -7.39 19.46
C SER A 143 -47.79 -6.60 18.35
N PHE A 144 -46.46 -6.43 18.43
CA PHE A 144 -45.72 -5.58 17.47
C PHE A 144 -44.83 -6.34 16.47
N LEU A 145 -44.81 -7.67 16.48
CA LEU A 145 -44.19 -8.46 15.42
C LEU A 145 -45.25 -9.23 14.63
N GLU A 146 -45.95 -8.53 13.75
CA GLU A 146 -46.46 -9.16 12.54
C GLU A 146 -45.39 -8.94 11.45
N MET A 147 -44.34 -9.75 11.52
CA MET A 147 -43.34 -9.83 10.47
C MET A 147 -43.78 -10.92 9.51
N GLU A 148 -44.21 -10.51 8.32
CA GLU A 148 -44.56 -11.39 7.21
C GLU A 148 -43.38 -12.34 6.94
N VAL A 149 -43.61 -13.64 7.16
CA VAL A 149 -42.64 -14.70 6.88
C VAL A 149 -42.53 -14.84 5.36
N VAL A 150 -41.52 -14.23 4.77
CA VAL A 150 -41.10 -14.58 3.41
C VAL A 150 -40.20 -15.80 3.51
N GLU A 151 -40.74 -16.97 3.14
CA GLU A 151 -39.98 -18.21 2.99
C GLU A 151 -38.98 -18.10 1.83
N ASP A 152 -37.81 -17.52 2.09
CA ASP A 152 -36.68 -17.64 1.16
C ASP A 152 -36.00 -19.00 1.36
N LYS A 153 -36.33 -19.92 0.45
CA LYS A 153 -35.66 -21.21 0.27
C LYS A 153 -34.25 -21.02 -0.30
N SER A 154 -33.34 -20.41 0.45
CA SER A 154 -31.91 -20.49 0.13
C SER A 154 -31.38 -21.84 0.62
N GLY A 155 -31.12 -22.74 -0.33
CA GLY A 155 -30.61 -24.08 -0.07
C GLY A 155 -29.42 -24.07 0.89
N GLU A 156 -29.51 -24.94 1.89
CA GLU A 156 -28.51 -25.18 2.92
C GLU A 156 -27.19 -25.60 2.26
N ILE A 157 -26.22 -24.68 2.18
CA ILE A 157 -24.88 -25.00 1.68
C ILE A 157 -24.19 -25.83 2.75
N LYS A 158 -24.30 -27.15 2.64
CA LYS A 158 -23.56 -28.10 3.46
C LYS A 158 -22.09 -28.08 3.03
N VAL A 159 -21.29 -27.23 3.68
CA VAL A 159 -19.85 -27.18 3.47
C VAL A 159 -19.18 -28.35 4.20
N ASP A 160 -18.62 -29.30 3.45
CA ASP A 160 -17.82 -30.39 4.01
C ASP A 160 -16.38 -29.91 4.32
N TRP A 161 -16.14 -29.59 5.58
CA TRP A 161 -14.83 -29.19 6.10
C TRP A 161 -13.79 -30.33 6.08
N SER A 162 -14.20 -31.58 5.88
CA SER A 162 -13.31 -32.75 5.90
C SER A 162 -12.34 -32.79 4.71
N SER A 163 -12.62 -32.04 3.64
CA SER A 163 -11.76 -31.95 2.45
C SER A 163 -10.52 -31.05 2.63
N LEU A 164 -10.43 -30.29 3.72
CA LEU A 164 -9.25 -29.49 4.09
C LEU A 164 -8.16 -30.36 4.72
N GLN A 165 -7.58 -31.27 3.94
CA GLN A 165 -6.41 -32.02 4.40
C GLN A 165 -5.20 -31.08 4.50
N HIS A 166 -4.83 -30.72 5.74
CA HIS A 166 -3.68 -29.88 6.12
C HIS A 166 -2.37 -30.22 5.36
N ARG A 167 -2.21 -31.49 4.96
CA ARG A 167 -1.06 -32.02 4.20
C ARG A 167 -0.87 -31.35 2.83
N LYS A 168 -1.93 -30.81 2.21
CA LYS A 168 -1.83 -30.09 0.93
C LYS A 168 -1.22 -28.69 1.04
N PHE A 169 -1.11 -28.14 2.25
CA PHE A 169 -0.59 -26.79 2.53
C PHE A 169 0.73 -26.79 3.31
N GLN A 170 1.26 -27.96 3.68
CA GLN A 170 2.60 -28.08 4.26
C GLN A 170 3.64 -28.08 3.13
N THR A 171 4.34 -26.96 2.97
CA THR A 171 5.62 -26.94 2.24
C THR A 171 6.60 -27.87 2.94
N GLN A 172 7.22 -28.79 2.19
CA GLN A 172 8.29 -29.63 2.72
C GLN A 172 9.40 -28.74 3.30
N LYS A 173 9.90 -29.07 4.50
CA LYS A 173 11.03 -28.35 5.12
C LYS A 173 12.19 -28.31 4.12
N ALA A 174 12.73 -27.12 3.88
CA ALA A 174 13.90 -26.96 3.03
C ALA A 174 15.04 -27.86 3.56
N PRO A 175 15.79 -28.55 2.68
CA PRO A 175 16.94 -29.33 3.13
C PRO A 175 17.95 -28.40 3.81
N ALA A 176 18.54 -28.87 4.91
CA ALA A 176 19.54 -28.11 5.65
C ALA A 176 20.64 -27.61 4.69
N LEU A 177 20.90 -26.31 4.72
CA LEU A 177 22.00 -25.70 3.98
C LEU A 177 23.28 -26.39 4.46
N ARG A 178 24.02 -27.02 3.54
CA ARG A 178 25.29 -27.64 3.90
C ARG A 178 26.24 -26.54 4.37
N ALA A 179 26.74 -26.68 5.60
CA ALA A 179 27.81 -25.86 6.13
C ALA A 179 29.13 -26.35 5.52
N ASN A 180 29.47 -25.84 4.35
CA ASN A 180 30.82 -25.93 3.82
C ASN A 180 31.27 -24.54 3.40
N SER A 181 31.45 -23.71 4.43
CA SER A 181 32.45 -22.65 4.43
C SER A 181 33.79 -23.28 4.83
N THR A 182 34.47 -23.89 3.87
CA THR A 182 35.92 -24.12 4.02
C THR A 182 36.58 -22.74 3.98
N PHE A 183 37.06 -22.32 5.14
CA PHE A 183 37.93 -21.16 5.31
C PHE A 183 39.00 -21.13 4.21
N CYS A 184 39.03 -20.04 3.45
CA CYS A 184 40.17 -19.69 2.61
C CYS A 184 41.24 -19.07 3.52
N THR A 185 42.16 -19.89 4.01
CA THR A 185 43.45 -19.43 4.53
C THR A 185 44.51 -19.80 3.50
N SER A 186 44.79 -18.88 2.58
CA SER A 186 45.98 -18.99 1.74
C SER A 186 47.19 -18.52 2.54
N SER A 187 48.02 -19.47 2.98
CA SER A 187 49.45 -19.24 3.24
C SER A 187 50.23 -20.15 2.30
N PRO A 188 51.28 -19.66 1.60
CA PRO A 188 51.95 -20.40 0.55
C PRO A 188 53.19 -21.12 1.09
N THR A 189 53.32 -22.43 0.83
CA THR A 189 54.61 -23.12 0.85
C THR A 189 54.67 -24.20 -0.24
N PRO A 190 55.89 -24.52 -0.75
CA PRO A 190 56.07 -24.84 -2.15
C PRO A 190 56.06 -26.35 -2.46
N ILE A 191 55.78 -26.58 -3.74
CA ILE A 191 55.71 -27.82 -4.50
C ILE A 191 57.04 -28.61 -4.42
N ALA A 192 56.92 -29.91 -4.11
CA ALA A 192 57.93 -30.92 -4.43
C ALA A 192 57.28 -32.07 -5.23
N ILE A 193 57.82 -32.21 -6.44
CA ILE A 193 57.65 -33.18 -7.53
C ILE A 193 58.05 -34.59 -6.98
N GLU A 194 57.39 -35.74 -7.21
CA GLU A 194 57.37 -36.60 -8.43
C GLU A 194 56.72 -38.01 -8.12
N PRO A 195 56.73 -39.09 -8.97
CA PRO A 195 55.57 -39.55 -9.74
C PRO A 195 55.10 -41.03 -9.57
N ARG A 196 53.88 -41.27 -10.06
CA ARG A 196 53.28 -42.45 -10.77
C ARG A 196 53.97 -43.84 -10.77
N ALA A 197 53.21 -44.89 -10.38
CA ALA A 197 53.05 -46.20 -11.06
C ALA A 197 51.91 -46.99 -10.36
N THR A 198 50.83 -47.53 -10.96
CA THR A 198 50.63 -48.58 -11.98
C THR A 198 49.96 -49.81 -11.34
N THR A 199 48.71 -50.06 -11.78
CA THR A 199 48.00 -51.36 -11.96
C THR A 199 47.82 -52.37 -10.79
N SER A 200 46.59 -52.84 -10.59
CA SER A 200 46.24 -54.27 -10.73
C SER A 200 44.72 -54.51 -10.51
N HIS A 201 44.19 -55.42 -11.34
CA HIS A 201 42.79 -55.85 -11.50
C HIS A 201 42.26 -56.75 -10.36
N ARG A 202 40.92 -56.77 -10.14
CA ARG A 202 40.07 -57.99 -10.17
C ARG A 202 38.55 -57.65 -10.12
N PRO A 203 37.64 -58.41 -10.78
CA PRO A 203 36.27 -57.98 -11.08
C PRO A 203 35.13 -58.55 -10.19
N GLU A 204 34.05 -57.77 -10.15
CA GLU A 204 32.58 -58.04 -10.10
C GLU A 204 32.00 -59.27 -9.36
N GLU A 205 30.99 -59.02 -8.50
CA GLU A 205 29.78 -59.83 -8.26
C GLU A 205 28.67 -58.90 -7.65
N PRO A 206 27.35 -59.23 -7.76
CA PRO A 206 26.32 -58.28 -8.17
C PRO A 206 25.27 -58.01 -7.08
N GLY A 207 24.62 -56.83 -7.13
CA GLY A 207 23.65 -56.44 -6.11
C GLY A 207 22.62 -55.42 -6.59
N ASN A 208 21.64 -55.92 -7.35
CA ASN A 208 20.25 -55.46 -7.49
C ASN A 208 19.80 -54.19 -6.71
N SER A 209 19.34 -53.15 -7.41
CA SER A 209 17.92 -52.68 -7.34
C SER A 209 17.71 -51.25 -7.90
N GLY A 210 16.76 -51.14 -8.83
CA GLY A 210 15.81 -50.02 -8.91
C GLY A 210 16.27 -48.68 -9.50
N ARG A 211 16.41 -48.57 -10.83
CA ARG A 211 16.32 -47.25 -11.49
C ARG A 211 14.85 -46.80 -11.55
N ARG A 212 14.49 -45.79 -10.75
CA ARG A 212 13.24 -45.03 -10.95
C ARG A 212 13.37 -44.12 -12.17
N PRO A 213 12.34 -43.97 -13.02
CA PRO A 213 12.39 -43.07 -14.16
C PRO A 213 12.32 -41.62 -13.69
N VAL A 214 13.31 -40.82 -14.11
CA VAL A 214 13.34 -39.38 -13.86
C VAL A 214 12.32 -38.70 -14.77
N PHE A 215 11.17 -38.30 -14.21
CA PHE A 215 10.23 -37.40 -14.88
C PHE A 215 10.92 -36.05 -15.14
N ARG A 216 11.45 -35.85 -16.34
CA ARG A 216 11.86 -34.53 -16.82
C ARG A 216 10.60 -33.69 -17.02
N LYS A 217 10.30 -32.79 -16.08
CA LYS A 217 9.30 -31.73 -16.29
C LYS A 217 9.74 -30.91 -17.50
N LYS A 218 9.02 -31.01 -18.62
CA LYS A 218 9.20 -30.11 -19.76
C LYS A 218 8.90 -28.69 -19.27
N ARG A 219 9.94 -27.86 -19.15
CA ARG A 219 9.80 -26.44 -18.89
C ARG A 219 9.18 -25.82 -20.14
N ILE A 220 7.89 -25.49 -20.10
CA ILE A 220 7.26 -24.67 -21.14
C ILE A 220 7.90 -23.29 -21.07
N VAL A 221 8.91 -23.04 -21.89
CA VAL A 221 9.47 -21.71 -22.11
C VAL A 221 8.47 -21.00 -23.02
N ARG A 222 7.61 -20.14 -22.45
CA ARG A 222 6.85 -19.19 -23.26
C ARG A 222 7.86 -18.30 -23.99
N SER A 223 7.82 -18.26 -25.33
CA SER A 223 8.82 -17.56 -26.14
C SER A 223 8.82 -16.06 -25.82
N SER A 224 10.02 -15.46 -25.76
CA SER A 224 10.20 -14.02 -25.54
C SER A 224 9.49 -13.16 -26.59
N ALA A 225 9.30 -13.70 -27.80
CA ALA A 225 8.57 -13.06 -28.90
C ALA A 225 7.09 -12.77 -28.53
N GLY A 226 6.39 -13.72 -27.89
CA GLY A 226 4.99 -13.53 -27.51
C GLY A 226 4.78 -12.40 -26.49
N LYS A 227 5.78 -12.15 -25.64
CA LYS A 227 5.74 -11.06 -24.65
C LYS A 227 5.88 -9.68 -25.30
N LEU A 228 6.62 -9.56 -26.41
CA LEU A 228 6.78 -8.29 -27.12
C LEU A 228 5.50 -7.94 -27.88
N GLU A 229 4.90 -8.90 -28.58
CA GLU A 229 3.63 -8.73 -29.29
C GLU A 229 2.49 -8.34 -28.33
N GLU A 230 2.44 -8.99 -27.16
CA GLU A 230 1.49 -8.65 -26.10
C GLU A 230 1.70 -7.22 -25.56
N LEU A 231 2.93 -6.74 -25.49
CA LEU A 231 3.21 -5.36 -25.07
C LEU A 231 2.82 -4.34 -26.15
N VAL A 232 3.04 -4.63 -27.42
CA VAL A 232 2.68 -3.75 -28.54
C VAL A 232 1.16 -3.60 -28.63
N THR A 233 0.42 -4.70 -28.56
CA THR A 233 -1.05 -4.68 -28.55
C THR A 233 -1.62 -3.90 -27.38
N ARG A 234 -1.09 -4.10 -26.15
CA ARG A 234 -1.48 -3.31 -24.97
C ARG A 234 -1.20 -1.82 -25.13
N LYS A 235 -0.03 -1.45 -25.70
CA LYS A 235 0.32 -0.04 -25.95
C LYS A 235 -0.66 0.61 -26.94
N LEU A 236 -1.04 -0.10 -28.01
CA LEU A 236 -2.03 0.37 -28.98
C LEU A 236 -3.41 0.55 -28.35
N ALA A 237 -3.85 -0.39 -27.50
CA ALA A 237 -5.11 -0.28 -26.77
C ALA A 237 -5.13 0.95 -25.85
N ILE A 238 -4.05 1.17 -25.08
CA ILE A 238 -3.90 2.35 -24.22
C ILE A 238 -3.94 3.65 -25.04
N ALA A 239 -3.26 3.69 -26.20
CA ALA A 239 -3.30 4.84 -27.08
C ALA A 239 -4.71 5.11 -27.65
N GLY A 240 -5.50 4.06 -27.92
CA GLY A 240 -6.90 4.16 -28.28
C GLY A 240 -7.74 4.81 -27.18
N ILE A 241 -7.66 4.29 -25.95
CA ILE A 241 -8.38 4.82 -24.78
C ILE A 241 -8.03 6.30 -24.55
N LYS A 242 -6.73 6.67 -24.65
CA LYS A 242 -6.29 8.06 -24.49
C LYS A 242 -6.93 9.00 -25.52
N ARG A 243 -7.04 8.57 -26.79
CA ARG A 243 -7.71 9.35 -27.85
C ARG A 243 -9.19 9.52 -27.54
N GLU A 244 -9.86 8.47 -27.10
CA GLU A 244 -11.29 8.54 -26.75
C GLU A 244 -11.55 9.52 -25.59
N ILE A 245 -10.73 9.47 -24.54
CA ILE A 245 -10.80 10.42 -23.42
C ILE A 245 -10.60 11.85 -23.91
N ALA A 246 -9.63 12.09 -24.80
CA ALA A 246 -9.39 13.42 -25.37
C ALA A 246 -10.60 13.93 -26.17
N LEU A 247 -11.22 13.07 -26.99
CA LEU A 247 -12.43 13.42 -27.74
C LEU A 247 -13.61 13.73 -26.82
N LYS A 248 -13.84 12.92 -25.77
CA LYS A 248 -14.88 13.19 -24.77
C LYS A 248 -14.66 14.52 -24.07
N LYS A 249 -13.39 14.85 -23.76
CA LYS A 249 -13.04 16.15 -23.16
C LYS A 249 -13.33 17.32 -24.10
N SER A 250 -13.00 17.21 -25.39
CA SER A 250 -13.33 18.23 -26.39
C SER A 250 -14.84 18.46 -26.48
N ARG A 251 -15.63 17.38 -26.63
CA ARG A 251 -17.10 17.47 -26.69
C ARG A 251 -17.69 18.14 -25.46
N LEU A 252 -17.14 17.86 -24.28
CA LEU A 252 -17.58 18.50 -23.04
C LEU A 252 -17.29 20.01 -23.04
N LEU A 253 -16.16 20.44 -23.59
CA LEU A 253 -15.86 21.86 -23.75
C LEU A 253 -16.86 22.52 -24.72
N ASP A 254 -17.17 21.88 -25.83
CA ASP A 254 -18.13 22.41 -26.81
C ASP A 254 -19.54 22.54 -26.21
N ILE A 255 -19.95 21.59 -25.35
CA ILE A 255 -21.21 21.68 -24.59
C ILE A 255 -21.17 22.88 -23.63
N LYS A 256 -20.09 23.02 -22.84
CA LYS A 256 -19.94 24.12 -21.88
C LYS A 256 -19.92 25.50 -22.54
N ILE A 257 -19.32 25.61 -23.73
CA ILE A 257 -19.32 26.83 -24.52
C ILE A 257 -20.76 27.18 -24.93
N ARG A 258 -21.50 26.23 -25.51
CA ARG A 258 -22.91 26.45 -25.89
C ARG A 258 -23.79 26.81 -24.70
N GLU A 259 -23.58 26.19 -23.54
CA GLU A 259 -24.29 26.54 -22.30
C GLU A 259 -23.94 27.95 -21.80
N ALA A 260 -22.70 28.39 -21.98
CA ALA A 260 -22.29 29.75 -21.63
C ALA A 260 -22.92 30.78 -22.57
N GLU A 261 -22.93 30.51 -23.87
CA GLU A 261 -23.58 31.34 -24.89
C GLU A 261 -25.09 31.45 -24.64
N ALA A 262 -25.77 30.34 -24.33
CA ALA A 262 -27.19 30.35 -23.99
C ALA A 262 -27.49 31.19 -22.74
N ARG A 263 -26.64 31.08 -21.70
CA ARG A 263 -26.77 31.91 -20.49
C ARG A 263 -26.57 33.40 -20.77
N ALA A 264 -25.64 33.75 -21.66
CA ALA A 264 -25.44 35.14 -22.08
C ALA A 264 -26.68 35.68 -22.81
N SER A 265 -27.22 34.92 -23.78
CA SER A 265 -28.44 35.31 -24.50
C SER A 265 -29.66 35.45 -23.58
N GLU A 266 -29.81 34.57 -22.58
CA GLU A 266 -30.87 34.69 -21.59
C GLU A 266 -30.72 35.95 -20.73
N ALA A 267 -29.48 36.33 -20.38
CA ALA A 267 -29.20 37.57 -19.65
C ALA A 267 -29.57 38.81 -20.47
N ASP A 268 -29.26 38.83 -21.77
CA ASP A 268 -29.62 39.93 -22.67
C ASP A 268 -31.16 40.09 -22.77
N LEU A 269 -31.89 38.98 -22.90
CA LEU A 269 -33.35 39.00 -22.90
C LEU A 269 -33.93 39.50 -21.57
N ARG A 270 -33.34 39.10 -20.43
CA ARG A 270 -33.73 39.61 -19.11
C ARG A 270 -33.53 41.12 -19.01
N LEU A 271 -32.42 41.64 -19.54
CA LEU A 271 -32.14 43.07 -19.55
C LEU A 271 -33.19 43.83 -20.38
N ILE A 272 -33.45 43.38 -21.61
CA ILE A 272 -34.47 43.98 -22.49
C ILE A 272 -35.85 43.98 -21.81
N LEU A 273 -36.22 42.90 -21.14
CA LEU A 273 -37.49 42.83 -20.40
C LEU A 273 -37.53 43.79 -19.22
N ALA A 274 -36.42 43.96 -18.49
CA ALA A 274 -36.33 44.92 -17.39
C ALA A 274 -36.44 46.37 -17.88
N GLU A 275 -35.77 46.71 -18.99
CA GLU A 275 -35.86 48.04 -19.63
C GLU A 275 -37.29 48.34 -20.07
N LYS A 276 -37.96 47.39 -20.74
CA LYS A 276 -39.37 47.54 -21.14
C LYS A 276 -40.30 47.75 -19.94
N LYS A 277 -40.07 47.03 -18.84
CA LYS A 277 -40.85 47.20 -17.60
C LYS A 277 -40.63 48.58 -16.98
N LEU A 278 -39.39 49.08 -16.97
CA LEU A 278 -39.06 50.40 -16.46
C LEU A 278 -39.72 51.50 -17.31
N ALA A 279 -39.62 51.41 -18.63
CA ALA A 279 -40.28 52.36 -19.54
C ALA A 279 -41.80 52.37 -19.34
N ALA A 280 -42.42 51.20 -19.18
CA ALA A 280 -43.86 51.10 -18.90
C ALA A 280 -44.27 51.64 -17.51
N HIS A 281 -43.34 51.71 -16.55
CA HIS A 281 -43.57 52.38 -15.27
C HIS A 281 -43.50 53.90 -15.43
N GLN A 282 -42.48 54.39 -16.11
CA GLN A 282 -42.27 55.82 -16.36
C GLN A 282 -43.45 56.45 -17.13
N VAL A 283 -43.99 55.77 -18.15
CA VAL A 283 -45.19 56.23 -18.88
C VAL A 283 -46.40 56.36 -17.94
N ARG A 284 -46.60 55.38 -17.04
CA ARG A 284 -47.70 55.41 -16.06
C ARG A 284 -47.53 56.52 -15.00
N GLU A 285 -46.29 56.89 -14.67
CA GLU A 285 -46.02 58.01 -13.76
C GLU A 285 -46.24 59.37 -14.41
N THR A 286 -46.08 59.49 -15.74
CA THR A 286 -46.33 60.74 -16.47
C THR A 286 -47.79 60.99 -16.85
N GLU A 287 -48.64 59.96 -16.79
CA GLU A 287 -50.07 60.04 -17.12
C GLU A 287 -50.97 60.32 -15.90
N ASN A 288 -50.42 60.30 -14.69
CA ASN A 288 -51.08 60.72 -13.43
C ASN A 288 -50.67 62.14 -13.03
#